data_AF-A0A0N4YBL2-F1
#
_entry.id   AF-A0A0N4YBL2-F1
#
_cell.length_a   1.000
_cell.length_b   1.000
_cell.length_c   1.000
_cell.angle_alpha   90.00
_cell.angle_beta   90.00
_cell.angle_gamma   90.00
#
_symmetry.space_group_name_H-M   'P 1'
#
loop_
_entity.id
_entity.type
_entity.pdbx_description
1 polymer ?
#
loop_
_entity_poly.entity_id
_entity_poly.type
_entity_poly.pdbx_seq_one_letter_code
_entity_poly.pdbx_strand_id
1 'polypeptide(L)'
;MSRAAGQLLKRVLMCPPKHFTVEYNINPWMGGVVDKEKAMDQWNSLKNVIEKEGVQVLTMEQQKGLPDQVFVCNAGLFHNDRFYLSKFRHPERTGEQEHYLKWMKAQGIRVLGDDYPEYFEGGGDAVFSDPKTLWAGFGPRSAKEVYKRISTMGNFETVICELIHPNFYHLDTCFTPVDQTTALWYPPAFSENTKKELL
;
A
#
# COMPACT_ATOMS: atom_id res chain seq x y z
N MET A 1 -14.02 -5.83 -23.13
CA MET A 1 -12.88 -6.43 -22.41
C MET A 1 -12.77 -5.71 -21.08
N SER A 2 -12.82 -6.43 -19.96
CA SER A 2 -12.50 -5.86 -18.64
C SER A 2 -11.11 -5.25 -18.74
N ARG A 3 -10.98 -3.98 -18.34
CA ARG A 3 -9.64 -3.38 -18.25
C ARG A 3 -8.99 -3.91 -17.00
N ALA A 4 -7.71 -4.29 -17.09
CA ALA A 4 -6.94 -4.62 -15.91
C ALA A 4 -6.94 -3.42 -14.95
N ALA A 5 -6.93 -3.64 -13.63
CA ALA A 5 -6.87 -2.56 -12.65
C ALA A 5 -5.68 -1.62 -12.93
N GLY A 6 -4.56 -2.20 -13.39
CA GLY A 6 -3.35 -1.49 -13.82
C GLY A 6 -3.50 -0.67 -15.11
N GLN A 7 -4.39 -1.03 -16.04
CA GLN A 7 -4.60 -0.29 -17.31
C GLN A 7 -5.26 1.09 -17.09
N LEU A 8 -5.70 1.38 -15.87
CA LEU A 8 -6.23 2.67 -15.48
C LEU A 8 -5.18 3.57 -14.80
N LEU A 9 -4.00 3.01 -14.46
CA LEU A 9 -2.94 3.76 -13.81
C LEU A 9 -2.34 4.76 -14.81
N LYS A 10 -2.60 6.04 -14.58
CA LYS A 10 -1.97 7.13 -15.35
C LYS A 10 -0.72 7.66 -14.65
N ARG A 11 -0.68 7.54 -13.32
CA ARG A 11 0.37 8.07 -12.46
C ARG A 11 0.61 7.11 -11.29
N VAL A 12 1.87 6.91 -10.94
CA VAL A 12 2.26 6.22 -9.70
C VAL A 12 3.30 7.05 -8.96
N LEU A 13 3.37 6.89 -7.65
CA LEU A 13 4.39 7.50 -6.81
C LEU A 13 5.42 6.44 -6.40
N MET A 14 6.69 6.79 -6.53
CA MET A 14 7.81 5.97 -6.06
C MET A 14 8.77 6.81 -5.21
N CYS A 15 9.57 6.14 -4.38
CA CYS A 15 10.62 6.77 -3.57
C CYS A 15 11.95 6.06 -3.87
N PRO A 16 12.99 6.75 -4.40
CA PRO A 16 14.26 6.12 -4.73
C PRO A 16 15.01 5.64 -3.47
N PRO A 17 15.72 4.49 -3.52
CA PRO A 17 16.33 3.84 -2.36
C PRO A 17 17.67 4.47 -1.92
N LYS A 18 17.76 5.81 -1.86
CA LYS A 18 18.99 6.55 -1.50
C LYS A 18 19.50 6.26 -0.07
N HIS A 19 18.59 5.89 0.82
CA HIS A 19 18.81 5.58 2.24
C HIS A 19 18.22 4.23 2.64
N PHE A 20 17.88 3.37 1.66
CA PHE A 20 17.35 2.04 1.94
C PHE A 20 18.39 1.14 2.60
N THR A 21 17.95 0.43 3.63
CA THR A 21 18.71 -0.55 4.42
C THR A 21 17.73 -1.35 5.27
N VAL A 22 18.19 -2.42 5.91
CA VAL A 22 17.40 -3.18 6.91
C VAL A 22 18.04 -2.93 8.28
N GLU A 23 17.47 -2.01 9.05
CA GLU A 23 18.00 -1.57 10.36
C GLU A 23 17.29 -2.21 11.56
N TYR A 24 16.13 -2.83 11.33
CA TYR A 24 15.25 -3.40 12.35
C TYR A 24 14.46 -4.58 11.77
N ASN A 25 13.69 -5.27 12.61
CA ASN A 25 12.87 -6.40 12.20
C ASN A 25 11.43 -6.23 12.70
N ILE A 26 10.54 -5.84 11.79
CA ILE A 26 9.10 -5.65 12.04
C ILE A 26 8.23 -6.56 11.15
N ASN A 27 8.84 -7.54 10.47
CA ASN A 27 8.18 -8.58 9.69
C ASN A 27 9.16 -9.75 9.43
N PRO A 28 8.68 -10.98 9.18
CA PRO A 28 9.55 -12.16 9.14
C PRO A 28 10.59 -12.19 7.99
N TRP A 29 10.48 -11.30 7.00
CA TRP A 29 11.43 -11.22 5.88
C TRP A 29 12.60 -10.28 6.15
N MET A 30 12.52 -9.44 7.18
CA MET A 30 13.59 -8.51 7.50
C MET A 30 14.80 -9.25 8.07
N GLY A 31 15.93 -9.06 7.39
CA GLY A 31 17.24 -9.56 7.78
C GLY A 31 18.25 -9.41 6.65
N GLY A 32 19.53 -9.53 6.98
CA GLY A 32 20.62 -9.46 6.00
C GLY A 32 21.13 -8.04 5.74
N VAL A 33 21.96 -7.91 4.70
CA VAL A 33 22.65 -6.67 4.32
C VAL A 33 22.17 -6.23 2.95
N VAL A 34 21.84 -4.95 2.83
CA VAL A 34 21.40 -4.35 1.56
C VAL A 34 22.61 -3.95 0.72
N ASP A 35 22.66 -4.50 -0.49
CA ASP A 35 23.51 -3.98 -1.57
C ASP A 35 22.82 -2.75 -2.18
N LYS A 36 23.38 -1.56 -1.91
CA LYS A 36 22.77 -0.28 -2.29
C LYS A 36 22.80 -0.03 -3.79
N GLU A 37 23.86 -0.46 -4.46
CA GLU A 37 23.98 -0.32 -5.92
C GLU A 37 22.94 -1.21 -6.59
N LYS A 38 22.87 -2.47 -6.18
CA LYS A 38 21.87 -3.41 -6.69
C LYS A 38 20.44 -2.95 -6.38
N ALA A 39 20.17 -2.41 -5.20
CA ALA A 39 18.85 -1.88 -4.86
C ALA A 39 18.44 -0.71 -5.77
N MET A 40 19.38 0.19 -6.07
CA MET A 40 19.15 1.30 -7.00
C MET A 40 18.92 0.79 -8.43
N ASP A 41 19.69 -0.19 -8.89
CA ASP A 41 19.52 -0.78 -10.23
C ASP A 41 18.18 -1.50 -10.40
N GLN A 42 17.76 -2.25 -9.37
CA GLN A 42 16.45 -2.91 -9.35
C GLN A 42 15.31 -1.90 -9.33
N TRP A 43 15.43 -0.83 -8.53
CA TRP A 43 14.45 0.23 -8.49
C TRP A 43 14.33 0.97 -9.83
N ASN A 44 15.46 1.31 -10.46
CA ASN A 44 15.47 1.95 -11.79
C ASN A 44 14.86 1.03 -12.85
N SER A 45 15.13 -0.28 -12.77
CA SER A 45 14.55 -1.27 -13.67
C SER A 45 13.02 -1.31 -13.54
N LEU A 46 12.48 -1.33 -12.32
CA LEU A 46 11.04 -1.27 -12.06
C LEU A 46 10.42 0.02 -12.59
N LYS A 47 11.01 1.19 -12.24
CA LYS A 47 10.57 2.49 -12.73
C LYS A 47 10.50 2.53 -14.26
N ASN A 48 11.55 2.05 -14.93
CA ASN A 48 11.62 2.04 -16.40
C ASN A 48 10.55 1.15 -17.03
N VAL A 49 10.23 -0.01 -16.44
CA VAL A 49 9.15 -0.87 -16.93
C VAL A 49 7.80 -0.17 -16.80
N ILE A 50 7.53 0.47 -15.66
CA ILE A 50 6.29 1.23 -15.45
C ILE A 50 6.15 2.37 -16.47
N GLU A 51 7.22 3.14 -16.71
CA GLU A 51 7.21 4.24 -17.68
C GLU A 51 7.03 3.76 -19.13
N LYS A 52 7.56 2.58 -19.48
CA LYS A 52 7.38 1.98 -20.83
C LYS A 52 5.93 1.61 -21.12
N GLU A 53 5.14 1.29 -20.10
CA GLU A 53 3.70 1.06 -20.21
C GLU A 53 2.88 2.37 -20.32
N GLY A 54 3.55 3.52 -20.42
CA GLY A 54 2.92 4.83 -20.58
C GLY A 54 2.40 5.45 -19.27
N VAL A 55 2.79 4.89 -18.13
CA VAL A 55 2.44 5.39 -16.80
C VAL A 55 3.46 6.44 -16.35
N GLN A 56 3.01 7.61 -15.92
CA GLN A 56 3.91 8.62 -15.37
C GLN A 56 4.38 8.21 -13.96
N VAL A 57 5.70 8.08 -13.77
CA VAL A 57 6.28 7.88 -12.44
C VAL A 57 6.62 9.22 -11.81
N LEU A 58 5.91 9.57 -10.75
CA LEU A 58 6.27 10.65 -9.85
C LEU A 58 7.24 10.13 -8.79
N THR A 59 8.13 10.99 -8.32
CA THR A 59 9.07 10.62 -7.25
C THR A 59 8.96 11.56 -6.07
N MET A 60 9.20 11.01 -4.88
CA MET A 60 9.46 11.77 -3.67
C MET A 60 10.88 11.49 -3.18
N GLU A 61 11.48 12.49 -2.52
CA GLU A 61 12.81 12.34 -1.95
C GLU A 61 12.78 11.50 -0.67
N GLN A 62 13.61 10.45 -0.63
CA GLN A 62 13.76 9.63 0.56
C GLN A 62 14.39 10.42 1.70
N GLN A 63 13.87 10.23 2.91
CA GLN A 63 14.37 10.86 4.12
C GLN A 63 15.38 9.94 4.82
N LYS A 64 16.44 10.55 5.35
CA LYS A 64 17.44 9.82 6.14
C LYS A 64 16.81 9.30 7.43
N GLY A 65 17.11 8.05 7.78
CA GLY A 65 16.56 7.39 8.98
C GLY A 65 15.18 6.78 8.77
N LEU A 66 14.62 6.84 7.56
CA LEU A 66 13.36 6.19 7.18
C LEU A 66 13.61 5.23 6.01
N PRO A 67 14.25 4.07 6.27
CA PRO A 67 14.65 3.16 5.20
C PRO A 67 13.46 2.59 4.44
N ASP A 68 12.36 2.27 5.12
CA ASP A 68 11.14 1.69 4.52
C ASP A 68 10.29 2.67 3.72
N GLN A 69 10.67 3.96 3.66
CA GLN A 69 9.95 4.96 2.87
C GLN A 69 9.96 4.66 1.35
N VAL A 70 10.80 3.73 0.90
CA VAL A 70 10.78 3.19 -0.47
C VAL A 70 9.46 2.46 -0.78
N PHE A 71 8.79 1.91 0.24
CA PHE A 71 7.50 1.20 0.13
C PHE A 71 6.33 2.18 0.20
N VAL A 72 6.26 3.08 -0.78
CA VAL A 72 5.25 4.16 -0.85
C VAL A 72 3.82 3.64 -1.01
N CYS A 73 3.65 2.37 -1.39
CA CYS A 73 2.35 1.68 -1.34
C CYS A 73 1.68 1.86 0.04
N ASN A 74 2.47 1.86 1.12
CA ASN A 74 1.95 2.02 2.46
C ASN A 74 1.73 3.47 2.89
N ALA A 75 1.91 4.47 2.02
CA ALA A 75 1.69 5.87 2.39
C ALA A 75 0.22 6.19 2.70
N GLY A 76 -0.70 5.45 2.09
CA GLY A 76 -2.13 5.62 2.24
C GLY A 76 -2.91 5.01 1.08
N LEU A 77 -4.17 5.40 0.95
CA LEU A 77 -5.10 4.86 -0.04
C LEU A 77 -5.75 5.99 -0.83
N PHE A 78 -5.76 5.88 -2.15
CA PHE A 78 -6.50 6.78 -3.03
C PHE A 78 -7.91 6.28 -3.30
N HIS A 79 -8.87 7.21 -3.30
CA HIS A 79 -10.18 7.01 -3.90
C HIS A 79 -10.66 8.33 -4.53
N ASN A 80 -10.81 8.34 -5.86
CA ASN A 80 -11.08 9.54 -6.65
C ASN A 80 -10.05 10.66 -6.41
N ASP A 81 -10.49 11.78 -5.84
CA ASP A 81 -9.70 12.98 -5.54
C ASP A 81 -9.21 13.04 -4.08
N ARG A 82 -9.45 11.98 -3.30
CA ARG A 82 -9.15 11.90 -1.86
C ARG A 82 -8.06 10.89 -1.59
N PHE A 83 -7.23 11.20 -0.61
CA PHE A 83 -6.18 10.32 -0.08
C PHE A 83 -6.39 10.10 1.41
N TYR A 84 -6.50 8.85 1.85
CA TYR A 84 -6.54 8.50 3.26
C TYR A 84 -5.12 8.15 3.70
N LEU A 85 -4.56 8.98 4.57
CA LEU A 85 -3.19 8.86 5.06
C LEU A 85 -3.04 7.64 5.96
N SER A 86 -1.93 6.93 5.81
CA SER A 86 -1.57 5.83 6.70
C SER A 86 -1.18 6.29 8.09
N LYS A 87 -1.43 5.42 9.06
CA LYS A 87 -0.93 5.48 10.43
C LYS A 87 -0.28 4.13 10.76
N PHE A 88 1.05 4.12 10.77
CA PHE A 88 1.84 2.91 10.91
C PHE A 88 1.73 2.31 12.31
N ARG A 89 1.65 0.98 12.38
CA ARG A 89 1.62 0.25 13.66
C ARG A 89 2.97 0.25 14.37
N HIS A 90 4.03 0.17 13.58
CA HIS A 90 5.39 0.06 14.07
C HIS A 90 6.04 1.45 14.21
N PRO A 91 6.53 1.83 15.41
CA PRO A 91 7.22 3.10 15.65
C PRO A 91 8.29 3.45 14.61
N GLU A 92 9.02 2.44 14.12
CA GLU A 92 10.09 2.56 13.13
C GLU A 92 9.64 3.24 11.84
N ARG A 93 8.36 3.10 11.45
CA ARG A 93 7.79 3.71 10.24
C ARG A 93 6.94 4.96 10.50
N THR A 94 6.65 5.29 11.77
CA THR A 94 5.75 6.42 12.10
C THR A 94 6.26 7.76 11.59
N GLY A 95 7.58 7.94 11.53
CA GLY A 95 8.19 9.16 10.98
C GLY A 95 7.90 9.41 9.50
N GLU A 96 7.49 8.39 8.73
CA GLU A 96 7.17 8.55 7.30
C GLU A 96 5.89 9.36 7.07
N GLN A 97 4.95 9.31 8.01
CA GLN A 97 3.60 9.87 7.87
C GLN A 97 3.62 11.37 7.56
N GLU A 98 4.47 12.15 8.24
CA GLU A 98 4.59 13.60 8.02
C GLU A 98 5.03 13.92 6.58
N HIS A 99 5.97 13.13 6.04
CA HIS A 99 6.50 13.34 4.71
C HIS A 99 5.49 12.99 3.61
N TYR A 100 4.71 11.93 3.80
CA TYR A 100 3.60 11.61 2.90
C TYR A 100 2.53 12.70 2.94
N LEU A 101 2.14 13.17 4.12
CA LEU A 101 1.17 14.26 4.28
C LEU A 101 1.64 15.53 3.56
N LYS A 102 2.89 15.93 3.78
CA LYS A 102 3.49 17.10 3.13
C LYS A 102 3.52 16.97 1.62
N TRP A 103 3.92 15.80 1.11
CA TRP A 103 3.98 15.55 -0.33
C TRP A 103 2.58 15.62 -0.96
N MET A 104 1.59 14.95 -0.38
CA MET A 104 0.20 14.97 -0.88
C MET A 104 -0.39 16.38 -0.88
N LYS A 105 -0.20 17.14 0.20
CA LYS A 105 -0.65 18.54 0.29
C LYS A 105 0.03 19.42 -0.77
N ALA A 106 1.32 19.22 -1.03
CA ALA A 106 2.04 19.95 -2.08
C ALA A 106 1.55 19.62 -3.50
N GLN A 107 0.96 18.44 -3.71
CA GLN A 107 0.28 18.07 -4.97
C GLN A 107 -1.16 18.59 -5.07
N GLY A 108 -1.66 19.32 -4.05
CA GLY A 108 -3.05 19.77 -4.00
C GLY A 108 -4.06 18.66 -3.74
N ILE A 109 -3.62 17.51 -3.21
CA ILE A 109 -4.48 16.35 -2.94
C ILE A 109 -5.18 16.54 -1.60
N ARG A 110 -6.48 16.25 -1.55
CA ARG A 110 -7.26 16.29 -0.30
C ARG A 110 -6.91 15.08 0.56
N VAL A 111 -6.29 15.34 1.71
CA VAL A 111 -5.88 14.30 2.68
C VAL A 111 -6.91 14.14 3.80
N LEU A 112 -7.17 12.90 4.20
CA LEU A 112 -7.99 12.47 5.34
C LEU A 112 -7.17 11.53 6.25
N GLY A 113 -7.62 11.26 7.47
CA GLY A 113 -7.02 10.24 8.35
C GLY A 113 -5.84 10.71 9.20
N ASP A 114 -5.54 12.02 9.22
CA ASP A 114 -4.54 12.63 10.12
C ASP A 114 -5.10 12.98 11.50
N ASP A 115 -6.37 12.68 11.76
CA ASP A 115 -7.13 13.05 12.95
C ASP A 115 -7.50 11.88 13.88
N TYR A 116 -7.06 10.65 13.56
CA TYR A 116 -7.57 9.43 14.22
C TYR A 116 -6.47 8.46 14.73
N PRO A 117 -6.72 7.67 15.80
CA PRO A 117 -5.70 6.81 16.40
C PRO A 117 -5.50 5.44 15.73
N GLU A 118 -6.47 4.94 14.95
CA GLU A 118 -6.45 3.60 14.37
C GLU A 118 -5.31 3.40 13.38
N TYR A 119 -4.66 2.24 13.46
CA TYR A 119 -3.62 1.86 12.51
C TYR A 119 -4.19 1.50 11.15
N PHE A 120 -3.52 1.98 10.12
CA PHE A 120 -3.83 1.71 8.72
C PHE A 120 -2.57 1.87 7.88
N GLU A 121 -2.24 0.88 7.06
CA GLU A 121 -1.00 0.87 6.28
C GLU A 121 -1.26 0.91 4.76
N GLY A 122 -2.30 1.64 4.38
CA GLY A 122 -2.49 2.16 3.02
C GLY A 122 -2.74 1.09 1.98
N GLY A 123 -2.19 1.32 0.78
CA GLY A 123 -2.26 0.41 -0.36
C GLY A 123 -1.73 -1.00 -0.09
N GLY A 124 -0.89 -1.18 0.94
CA GLY A 124 -0.43 -2.51 1.33
C GLY A 124 -1.53 -3.37 1.95
N ASP A 125 -2.48 -2.74 2.65
CA ASP A 125 -3.61 -3.43 3.30
C ASP A 125 -4.96 -3.13 2.64
N ALA A 126 -5.01 -2.31 1.61
CA ALA A 126 -6.26 -1.95 0.97
C ALA A 126 -6.08 -1.66 -0.51
N VAL A 127 -6.88 -2.31 -1.35
CA VAL A 127 -6.81 -2.14 -2.80
C VAL A 127 -8.20 -2.12 -3.43
N PHE A 128 -8.42 -1.18 -4.34
CA PHE A 128 -9.64 -1.15 -5.15
C PHE A 128 -9.44 -2.03 -6.39
N SER A 129 -10.32 -3.01 -6.61
CA SER A 129 -10.40 -3.72 -7.91
C SER A 129 -11.09 -2.86 -8.97
N ASP A 130 -12.01 -2.01 -8.51
CA ASP A 130 -12.74 -1.03 -9.30
C ASP A 130 -13.23 0.11 -8.38
N PRO A 131 -13.78 1.22 -8.91
CA PRO A 131 -14.22 2.35 -8.10
C PRO A 131 -15.36 2.08 -7.09
N LYS A 132 -15.92 0.88 -7.04
CA LYS A 132 -17.04 0.49 -6.16
C LYS A 132 -16.68 -0.65 -5.21
N THR A 133 -15.51 -1.26 -5.32
CA THR A 133 -15.14 -2.44 -4.52
C THR A 133 -13.76 -2.25 -3.91
N LEU A 134 -13.72 -2.10 -2.58
CA LEU A 134 -12.49 -2.05 -1.79
C LEU A 134 -12.24 -3.41 -1.13
N TRP A 135 -11.08 -3.99 -1.37
CA TRP A 135 -10.57 -5.14 -0.64
C TRP A 135 -9.72 -4.64 0.53
N ALA A 136 -10.03 -5.07 1.75
CA ALA A 136 -9.56 -4.44 2.98
C ALA A 136 -8.97 -5.47 3.97
N GLY A 137 -7.65 -5.59 3.97
CA GLY A 137 -6.85 -6.47 4.81
C GLY A 137 -6.73 -5.98 6.26
N PHE A 138 -6.93 -6.85 7.24
CA PHE A 138 -6.69 -6.51 8.65
C PHE A 138 -6.02 -7.65 9.42
N GLY A 139 -5.51 -7.31 10.61
CA GLY A 139 -4.93 -8.24 11.57
C GLY A 139 -3.51 -7.79 11.96
N PRO A 140 -2.47 -8.19 11.20
CA PRO A 140 -1.08 -7.90 11.57
C PRO A 140 -0.73 -6.40 11.60
N ARG A 141 -1.26 -5.61 10.65
CA ARG A 141 -0.90 -4.20 10.44
C ARG A 141 -2.11 -3.29 10.64
N SER A 142 -3.04 -3.25 9.69
CA SER A 142 -4.24 -2.40 9.81
C SER A 142 -5.26 -2.92 10.82
N ALA A 143 -5.95 -1.99 11.50
CA ALA A 143 -7.07 -2.28 12.40
C ALA A 143 -8.37 -2.37 11.60
N LYS A 144 -9.24 -3.35 11.90
CA LYS A 144 -10.51 -3.56 11.18
C LYS A 144 -11.42 -2.34 11.25
N GLU A 145 -11.38 -1.62 12.36
CA GLU A 145 -12.25 -0.48 12.67
C GLU A 145 -11.99 0.72 11.75
N VAL A 146 -10.77 0.85 11.20
CA VAL A 146 -10.40 1.98 10.34
C VAL A 146 -11.24 2.03 9.06
N TYR A 147 -11.72 0.86 8.60
CA TYR A 147 -12.51 0.76 7.38
C TYR A 147 -13.89 1.43 7.48
N LYS A 148 -14.43 1.61 8.70
CA LYS A 148 -15.65 2.42 8.91
C LYS A 148 -15.44 3.89 8.58
N ARG A 149 -14.20 4.38 8.64
CA ARG A 149 -13.84 5.75 8.28
C ARG A 149 -13.43 5.85 6.83
N ILE A 150 -12.66 4.87 6.34
CA ILE A 150 -12.28 4.81 4.93
C ILE A 150 -13.54 4.77 4.04
N SER A 151 -14.61 4.08 4.44
CA SER A 151 -15.88 4.09 3.70
C SER A 151 -16.49 5.48 3.52
N THR A 152 -16.14 6.48 4.36
CA THR A 152 -16.59 7.87 4.17
C THR A 152 -15.91 8.59 3.00
N MET A 153 -14.87 8.00 2.41
CA MET A 153 -14.20 8.54 1.23
C MET A 153 -15.11 8.54 -0.01
N GLY A 154 -16.09 7.65 -0.10
CA GLY A 154 -16.91 7.49 -1.29
C GLY A 154 -18.09 6.54 -1.10
N ASN A 155 -18.69 6.13 -2.22
CA ASN A 155 -19.77 5.16 -2.23
C ASN A 155 -19.26 3.86 -2.87
N PHE A 156 -18.69 2.99 -2.03
CA PHE A 156 -18.14 1.70 -2.42
C PHE A 156 -18.40 0.67 -1.33
N GLU A 157 -18.45 -0.59 -1.74
CA GLU A 157 -18.49 -1.74 -0.86
C GLU A 157 -17.08 -2.04 -0.33
N THR A 158 -17.00 -2.47 0.92
CA THR A 158 -15.74 -2.89 1.55
C THR A 158 -15.83 -4.38 1.88
N VAL A 159 -15.00 -5.18 1.21
CA VAL A 159 -14.83 -6.62 1.47
C VAL A 159 -13.70 -6.79 2.46
N ILE A 160 -14.00 -7.38 3.61
CA ILE A 160 -13.07 -7.44 4.75
C ILE A 160 -12.26 -8.75 4.69
N CYS A 161 -10.94 -8.62 4.65
CA CYS A 161 -10.01 -9.73 4.50
C CYS A 161 -9.15 -9.92 5.75
N GLU A 162 -9.44 -10.94 6.56
CA GLU A 162 -8.65 -11.26 7.75
C GLU A 162 -7.39 -12.04 7.36
N LEU A 163 -6.21 -11.45 7.62
CA LEU A 163 -4.91 -12.07 7.38
C LEU A 163 -4.47 -12.85 8.61
N ILE A 164 -4.20 -14.15 8.42
CA ILE A 164 -3.83 -15.07 9.52
C ILE A 164 -2.42 -15.65 9.38
N HIS A 165 -1.81 -15.54 8.19
CA HIS A 165 -0.54 -16.20 7.94
C HIS A 165 0.63 -15.28 8.31
N PRO A 166 1.62 -15.76 9.10
CA PRO A 166 2.68 -14.90 9.66
C PRO A 166 3.54 -14.21 8.59
N ASN A 167 3.73 -14.87 7.45
CA ASN A 167 4.56 -14.34 6.36
C ASN A 167 3.84 -13.33 5.44
N PHE A 168 2.51 -13.24 5.51
CA PHE A 168 1.69 -12.39 4.64
C PHE A 168 0.97 -11.35 5.50
N TYR A 169 1.74 -10.36 5.97
CA TYR A 169 1.32 -9.38 6.98
C TYR A 169 0.65 -8.14 6.38
N HIS A 170 0.72 -7.97 5.07
CA HIS A 170 0.00 -6.98 4.27
C HIS A 170 -0.82 -7.70 3.20
N LEU A 171 -2.00 -7.18 2.86
CA LEU A 171 -2.89 -7.75 1.84
C LEU A 171 -2.19 -7.93 0.49
N ASP A 172 -1.43 -6.92 0.05
CA ASP A 172 -0.75 -6.90 -1.25
C ASP A 172 0.31 -8.00 -1.43
N THR A 173 0.76 -8.62 -0.34
CA THR A 173 1.71 -9.75 -0.36
C THR A 173 1.05 -11.08 -0.73
N CYS A 174 -0.27 -11.18 -0.62
CA CYS A 174 -1.01 -12.42 -0.84
C CYS A 174 -2.31 -12.25 -1.64
N PHE A 175 -2.64 -11.04 -2.08
CA PHE A 175 -3.82 -10.74 -2.89
C PHE A 175 -3.56 -9.54 -3.79
N THR A 176 -3.89 -9.68 -5.08
CA THR A 176 -3.88 -8.57 -6.03
C THR A 176 -5.03 -8.72 -7.02
N PRO A 177 -5.92 -7.73 -7.16
CA PRO A 177 -6.87 -7.70 -8.26
C PRO A 177 -6.10 -7.54 -9.58
N VAL A 178 -6.46 -8.34 -10.57
CA VAL A 178 -5.94 -8.25 -11.94
C VAL A 178 -6.86 -7.38 -12.77
N ASP A 179 -8.17 -7.60 -12.66
CA ASP A 179 -9.22 -6.80 -13.28
C ASP A 179 -10.48 -6.75 -12.39
N GLN A 180 -11.60 -6.26 -12.94
CA GLN A 180 -12.88 -6.12 -12.24
C GLN A 180 -13.47 -7.44 -11.72
N THR A 181 -13.03 -8.58 -12.25
CA THR A 181 -13.63 -9.91 -12.02
C THR A 181 -12.61 -10.98 -11.64
N THR A 182 -11.33 -10.65 -11.66
CA THR A 182 -10.23 -11.61 -11.47
C THR A 182 -9.21 -11.05 -10.49
N ALA A 183 -8.78 -11.88 -9.54
CA ALA A 183 -7.69 -11.60 -8.62
C ALA A 183 -6.73 -12.80 -8.55
N LEU A 184 -5.44 -12.50 -8.35
CA LEU A 184 -4.48 -13.49 -7.87
C LEU A 184 -4.50 -13.44 -6.35
N TRP A 185 -4.60 -14.59 -5.71
CA TRP A 185 -4.58 -14.65 -4.25
C TRP A 185 -4.01 -15.97 -3.74
N TYR A 186 -3.52 -15.95 -2.51
CA TYR A 186 -3.00 -17.11 -1.80
C TYR A 186 -3.97 -17.51 -0.67
N PRO A 187 -4.90 -18.45 -0.89
CA PRO A 187 -5.96 -18.78 0.07
C PRO A 187 -5.49 -19.10 1.50
N PRO A 188 -4.35 -19.78 1.72
CA PRO A 188 -3.88 -20.05 3.09
C PRO A 188 -3.50 -18.81 3.91
N ALA A 189 -3.39 -17.62 3.29
CA ALA A 189 -3.16 -16.37 4.03
C ALA A 189 -4.40 -15.87 4.79
N PHE A 190 -5.59 -16.36 4.46
CA PHE A 190 -6.87 -15.79 4.92
C PHE A 190 -7.59 -16.69 5.93
N SER A 191 -8.41 -16.08 6.79
CA SER A 191 -9.31 -16.85 7.67
C SER A 191 -10.39 -17.59 6.87
N GLU A 192 -10.98 -18.64 7.44
CA GLU A 192 -12.06 -19.41 6.78
C GLU A 192 -13.28 -18.54 6.45
N ASN A 193 -13.56 -17.53 7.27
CA ASN A 193 -14.66 -16.60 7.00
C ASN A 193 -14.36 -15.76 5.75
N THR A 194 -13.15 -15.21 5.66
CA THR A 194 -12.74 -14.45 4.47
C THR A 194 -12.71 -15.32 3.22
N LYS A 195 -12.26 -16.59 3.30
CA LYS A 195 -12.30 -17.51 2.15
C LYS A 195 -13.71 -17.73 1.62
N LYS A 196 -14.71 -17.82 2.50
CA LYS A 196 -16.12 -17.99 2.10
C LYS A 196 -16.71 -16.73 1.48
N GLU A 197 -16.22 -15.55 1.86
CA GLU A 197 -16.63 -14.26 1.30
C GLU A 197 -15.98 -14.01 -0.08
N LEU A 198 -14.80 -14.58 -0.32
CA LEU A 198 -14.03 -14.47 -1.56
C LEU A 198 -14.46 -15.46 -2.67
N LEU A 199 -15.31 -16.45 -2.36
CA LEU A 199 -15.78 -17.51 -3.27
C LEU A 199 -17.24 -17.26 -3.69
#